data_AF-V9HM28-F1
#
_entry.id   AF-V9HM28-F1
#
_cell.length_a   1.000
_cell.length_b   1.000
_cell.length_c   1.000
_cell.angle_alpha   90.00
_cell.angle_beta   90.00
_cell.angle_gamma   90.00
#
_symmetry.space_group_name_H-M   'P 1'
#
loop_
_entity.id
_entity.type
_entity.pdbx_description
1 polymer ?
#
loop_
_entity_poly.entity_id
_entity_poly.type
_entity_poly.pdbx_seq_one_letter_code
_entity_poly.pdbx_strand_id
1 'polypeptide(L)'
;LSSELKDEMKQSHINLQTPYRSNMKDDRSPQFLKWLKNSRRIIETVIGQLTERFNMEIVRTKNLFHQSNRFIRKILSHNFCCLLNQQIQHPITQFAGLIGC
;
A
#
# COMPACT_ATOMS: atom_id res chain seq x y z
N LEU A 1 -9.69 -18.90 -9.52
CA LEU A 1 -9.60 -19.34 -8.11
C LEU A 1 -9.96 -20.82 -8.11
N SER A 2 -9.01 -21.68 -7.72
CA SER A 2 -9.30 -23.11 -7.49
C SER A 2 -10.46 -23.23 -6.48
N SER A 3 -11.28 -24.28 -6.60
CA SER A 3 -12.36 -24.57 -5.65
C SER A 3 -11.84 -24.64 -4.22
N GLU A 4 -10.70 -25.31 -4.03
CA GLU A 4 -10.04 -25.52 -2.74
C GLU A 4 -9.73 -24.21 -2.01
N LEU A 5 -9.15 -23.24 -2.73
CA LEU A 5 -8.78 -21.93 -2.16
C LEU A 5 -10.03 -21.13 -1.72
N LYS A 6 -11.17 -21.28 -2.40
CA LYS A 6 -12.40 -20.60 -1.99
C LYS A 6 -12.94 -21.16 -0.68
N ASP A 7 -12.77 -22.47 -0.47
CA ASP A 7 -13.25 -23.16 0.72
C ASP A 7 -12.36 -22.82 1.93
N GLU A 8 -11.04 -22.77 1.75
CA GLU A 8 -10.11 -22.28 2.80
C GLU A 8 -10.39 -20.83 3.22
N MET A 9 -10.67 -19.96 2.25
CA MET A 9 -11.02 -18.56 2.54
C MET A 9 -12.33 -18.44 3.31
N LYS A 10 -13.33 -19.26 2.97
CA LYS A 10 -14.60 -19.34 3.74
C LYS A 10 -14.37 -19.81 5.17
N GLN A 11 -13.56 -20.84 5.36
CA GLN A 11 -13.20 -21.36 6.69
C GLN A 11 -12.46 -20.31 7.52
N SER A 12 -11.63 -19.49 6.88
CA SER A 12 -10.86 -18.44 7.55
C SER A 12 -11.64 -17.13 7.74
N HIS A 13 -12.93 -17.09 7.38
CA HIS A 13 -13.77 -15.89 7.37
C HIS A 13 -13.18 -14.73 6.53
N ILE A 14 -12.42 -15.05 5.49
CA ILE A 14 -11.81 -14.07 4.59
C ILE A 14 -12.74 -13.83 3.40
N ASN A 15 -13.25 -12.61 3.30
CA ASN A 15 -14.05 -12.16 2.16
C ASN A 15 -13.16 -11.49 1.10
N LEU A 16 -12.82 -12.22 0.03
CA LEU A 16 -11.97 -11.69 -1.05
C LEU A 16 -12.72 -10.67 -1.91
N GLN A 17 -12.33 -9.40 -1.76
CA GLN A 17 -12.82 -8.32 -2.61
C GLN A 17 -11.96 -8.21 -3.87
N THR A 18 -12.53 -8.58 -5.02
CA THR A 18 -11.85 -8.43 -6.31
C THR A 18 -12.29 -7.14 -7.02
N PRO A 19 -11.36 -6.50 -7.76
CA PRO A 19 -11.70 -5.34 -8.59
C PRO A 19 -12.66 -5.74 -9.71
N TYR A 20 -13.53 -4.80 -10.06
CA TYR A 20 -14.50 -4.94 -11.13
C TYR A 20 -13.82 -5.25 -12.47
N ARG A 21 -14.35 -6.24 -13.21
CA ARG A 21 -14.00 -6.52 -14.60
C ARG A 21 -15.13 -6.07 -15.51
N SER A 22 -14.80 -5.59 -16.71
CA SER A 22 -15.76 -5.22 -17.75
C SER A 22 -16.77 -6.36 -17.96
N ASN A 23 -18.07 -6.05 -18.02
CA ASN A 23 -19.20 -6.99 -18.17
C ASN A 23 -19.55 -7.84 -16.93
N MET A 24 -19.03 -7.52 -15.74
CA MET A 24 -19.49 -8.13 -14.50
C MET A 24 -20.72 -7.39 -13.96
N LYS A 25 -21.71 -8.09 -13.40
CA LYS A 25 -22.75 -7.47 -12.57
C LYS A 25 -22.26 -7.42 -11.13
N ASP A 26 -22.45 -6.28 -10.49
CA ASP A 26 -21.99 -6.04 -9.13
C ASP A 26 -23.09 -5.31 -8.35
N ASP A 27 -23.49 -5.92 -7.24
CA ASP A 27 -24.56 -5.40 -6.38
C ASP A 27 -24.02 -4.47 -5.28
N ARG A 28 -22.69 -4.28 -5.22
CA ARG A 28 -22.03 -3.41 -4.23
C ARG A 28 -22.34 -1.93 -4.53
N SER A 29 -22.43 -1.12 -3.48
CA SER A 29 -22.72 0.31 -3.65
C SER A 29 -21.57 1.04 -4.39
N PRO A 30 -21.88 2.01 -5.26
CA PRO A 30 -20.86 2.79 -5.96
C PRO A 30 -19.88 3.50 -5.02
N GLN A 31 -20.38 3.93 -3.85
CA GLN A 31 -19.56 4.60 -2.83
C GLN A 31 -18.54 3.64 -2.22
N PHE A 32 -18.95 2.39 -1.92
CA PHE A 32 -18.05 1.37 -1.41
C PHE A 32 -16.96 1.03 -2.42
N LEU A 33 -17.31 0.89 -3.70
CA LEU A 33 -16.35 0.63 -4.77
C LEU A 33 -15.35 1.78 -4.95
N LYS A 34 -15.82 3.03 -4.87
CA LYS A 34 -14.96 4.22 -4.91
C LYS A 34 -13.97 4.24 -3.74
N TRP A 35 -14.45 3.96 -2.53
CA TRP A 35 -13.61 3.86 -1.34
C TRP A 35 -12.56 2.75 -1.49
N LEU A 36 -12.97 1.54 -1.91
CA LEU A 36 -12.08 0.40 -2.13
C LEU A 36 -10.97 0.74 -3.14
N LYS A 37 -11.33 1.36 -4.27
CA LYS A 37 -10.38 1.77 -5.31
C LYS A 37 -9.40 2.83 -4.81
N ASN A 38 -9.89 3.83 -4.07
CA ASN A 38 -9.06 4.89 -3.53
C ASN A 38 -8.07 4.34 -2.49
N SER A 39 -8.54 3.51 -1.56
CA SER A 39 -7.69 2.86 -0.55
C SER A 39 -6.61 2.00 -1.22
N ARG A 40 -6.97 1.22 -2.23
CA ARG A 40 -6.01 0.42 -3.02
C ARG A 40 -4.94 1.30 -3.65
N ARG A 41 -5.34 2.38 -4.32
CA ARG A 41 -4.41 3.32 -4.98
C ARG A 41 -3.43 3.92 -3.98
N ILE A 42 -3.89 4.28 -2.78
CA ILE A 42 -3.02 4.80 -1.71
C ILE A 42 -2.01 3.74 -1.28
N ILE A 43 -2.47 2.51 -1.01
CA ILE A 43 -1.59 1.41 -0.59
C ILE A 43 -0.54 1.12 -1.67
N GLU A 44 -0.94 0.99 -2.94
CA GLU A 44 -0.02 0.77 -4.06
C GLU A 44 0.99 1.92 -4.20
N THR A 45 0.56 3.16 -4.02
CA THR A 45 1.45 4.33 -4.07
C THR A 45 2.47 4.29 -2.93
N VAL A 46 2.04 4.00 -1.69
CA VAL A 46 2.94 3.90 -0.54
C VAL A 46 3.93 2.76 -0.72
N ILE A 47 3.48 1.60 -1.21
CA ILE A 47 4.37 0.47 -1.53
C ILE A 47 5.40 0.90 -2.57
N GLY A 48 4.97 1.49 -3.70
CA GLY A 48 5.89 2.00 -4.72
C GLY A 48 6.91 2.99 -4.19
N GLN A 49 6.50 3.89 -3.28
CA GLN A 49 7.43 4.82 -2.64
C GLN A 49 8.44 4.09 -1.74
N LEU A 50 8.01 3.11 -0.96
CA LEU A 50 8.89 2.34 -0.08
C LEU A 50 9.88 1.49 -0.88
N THR A 51 9.44 0.89 -1.98
CA THR A 51 10.28 0.06 -2.84
C THR A 51 11.23 0.91 -3.68
N GLU A 52 10.73 1.92 -4.40
CA GLU A 52 11.53 2.73 -5.32
C GLU A 52 12.39 3.79 -4.63
N ARG A 53 11.83 4.58 -3.70
CA ARG A 53 12.56 5.71 -3.07
C ARG A 53 13.35 5.27 -1.85
N PHE A 54 12.77 4.38 -1.03
CA PHE A 54 13.42 3.89 0.18
C PHE A 54 14.18 2.58 -0.04
N ASN A 55 14.17 2.01 -1.25
CA ASN A 55 14.88 0.77 -1.60
C ASN A 55 14.59 -0.36 -0.60
N MET A 56 13.34 -0.47 -0.11
CA MET A 56 12.98 -1.36 1.00
C MET A 56 13.25 -2.84 0.67
N GLU A 57 13.17 -3.21 -0.61
CA GLU A 57 13.42 -4.57 -1.10
C GLU A 57 14.90 -4.99 -0.99
N ILE A 58 15.82 -4.02 -1.08
CA ILE A 58 17.26 -4.27 -1.09
C ILE A 58 17.80 -4.09 0.34
N VAL A 59 17.53 -5.06 1.21
CA VAL A 59 18.13 -5.10 2.56
C VAL A 59 19.00 -6.35 2.68
N ARG A 60 20.29 -6.19 2.36
CA ARG A 60 21.30 -7.24 2.51
C ARG A 60 21.88 -7.22 3.92
N THR A 61 21.27 -7.94 4.85
CA THR A 61 21.80 -8.08 6.21
C THR A 61 21.58 -9.48 6.73
N LYS A 62 22.63 -10.06 7.31
CA LYS A 62 22.62 -11.43 7.83
C LYS A 62 21.81 -11.57 9.14
N ASN A 63 21.58 -10.47 9.86
CA ASN A 63 20.95 -10.46 11.19
C ASN A 63 19.59 -9.75 11.18
N LEU A 64 18.56 -10.38 11.74
CA LEU A 64 17.20 -9.83 11.89
C LEU A 64 17.17 -8.49 12.64
N PHE A 65 17.99 -8.32 13.69
CA PHE A 65 18.04 -7.05 14.44
C PHE A 65 18.47 -5.86 13.57
N HIS A 66 19.50 -6.04 12.74
CA HIS A 66 19.93 -5.00 11.80
C HIS A 66 18.93 -4.78 10.67
N GLN A 67 18.19 -5.81 10.27
CA GLN A 67 17.06 -5.69 9.34
C GLN A 67 15.97 -4.81 9.92
N SER A 68 15.48 -5.13 11.12
CA SER A 68 14.41 -4.36 11.79
C SER A 68 14.82 -2.91 12.00
N ASN A 69 16.05 -2.63 12.44
CA ASN A 69 16.52 -1.26 12.61
C ASN A 69 16.61 -0.47 11.29
N ARG A 70 17.01 -1.11 10.18
CA ARG A 70 17.00 -0.48 8.86
C ARG A 70 15.58 -0.25 8.37
N PHE A 71 14.68 -1.21 8.60
CA PHE A 71 13.27 -1.10 8.26
C PHE A 71 12.59 0.06 8.99
N ILE A 72 12.75 0.13 10.32
CA ILE A 72 12.21 1.21 11.15
C ILE A 72 12.70 2.57 10.65
N ARG A 73 14.00 2.72 10.36
CA ARG A 73 14.52 3.99 9.82
C ARG A 73 13.86 4.38 8.49
N LYS A 74 13.66 3.43 7.56
CA LYS A 74 12.99 3.71 6.28
C LYS A 74 11.54 4.14 6.48
N ILE A 75 10.81 3.48 7.36
CA ILE A 75 9.43 3.83 7.71
C ILE A 75 9.35 5.19 8.39
N LEU A 76 10.26 5.49 9.32
CA LEU A 76 10.31 6.80 9.98
C LEU A 76 10.58 7.93 8.98
N SER A 77 11.52 7.75 8.06
CA SER A 77 11.78 8.73 7.01
C SER A 77 10.57 8.93 6.09
N HIS A 78 9.88 7.86 5.71
CA HIS A 78 8.63 7.95 4.94
C HIS A 78 7.55 8.75 5.69
N ASN A 79 7.33 8.43 6.96
CA ASN A 79 6.36 9.16 7.80
C ASN A 79 6.73 10.63 7.95
N PHE A 80 8.02 10.94 8.09
CA PHE A 80 8.50 12.31 8.16
C PHE A 80 8.20 13.07 6.85
N CYS A 81 8.43 12.46 5.68
CA CYS A 81 8.04 13.05 4.38
C CYS A 81 6.52 13.29 4.28
N CYS A 82 5.69 12.35 4.74
CA CYS A 82 4.23 12.53 4.81
C CYS A 82 3.85 13.74 5.67
N LEU A 83 4.46 13.89 6.85
CA LEU A 83 4.21 15.00 7.75
C LEU A 83 4.62 16.33 7.12
N LEU A 84 5.79 16.40 6.49
CA LEU A 84 6.23 17.61 5.77
C LEU A 84 5.27 17.99 4.65
N ASN A 85 4.83 17.02 3.85
CA ASN A 85 3.84 17.26 2.80
C ASN A 85 2.52 17.83 3.36
N GLN A 86 2.06 17.31 4.50
CA GLN A 86 0.87 17.80 5.16
C GLN A 86 1.04 19.26 5.65
N GLN A 87 2.22 19.63 6.16
CA GLN A 87 2.50 21.01 6.58
C GLN A 87 2.49 22.00 5.40
N ILE A 88 2.93 21.57 4.21
CA ILE A 88 2.99 22.40 2.99
C ILE A 88 1.65 22.36 2.21
N GLN A 89 0.61 21.72 2.76
CA GLN A 89 -0.68 21.49 2.09
C GLN A 89 -0.59 20.72 0.76
N HIS A 90 0.49 19.97 0.54
CA HIS A 90 0.61 19.06 -0.58
C HIS A 90 -0.13 17.74 -0.31
N PRO A 91 -0.57 17.03 -1.36
CA PRO A 91 -1.07 15.66 -1.21
C PRO A 91 -0.04 14.79 -0.50
N ILE A 92 -0.47 14.03 0.51
CA ILE A 92 0.41 13.22 1.38
C ILE A 92 1.33 12.31 0.55
N THR A 93 0.82 11.78 -0.56
CA THR A 93 1.53 10.86 -1.46
C THR A 93 2.42 11.55 -2.51
N GLN A 94 2.50 12.88 -2.57
CA GLN A 94 3.30 13.57 -3.57
C GLN A 94 4.70 13.93 -3.05
N PHE A 95 5.59 12.93 -2.92
CA PHE A 95 6.97 13.18 -2.46
C PHE A 95 7.88 13.83 -3.51
N ALA A 96 7.51 13.79 -4.78
CA ALA A 96 8.33 14.41 -5.84
C ALA A 96 8.49 15.93 -5.65
N GLY A 97 7.45 16.60 -5.15
CA GLY A 97 7.46 18.03 -4.87
C GLY A 97 8.35 18.46 -3.69
N LEU A 98 8.72 17.54 -2.79
CA LEU A 98 9.58 17.84 -1.65
C LEU A 98 11.06 17.90 -2.01
N ILE A 99 11.47 17.23 -3.09
CA ILE A 99 12.89 17.01 -3.41
C ILE A 99 13.37 17.94 -4.53
N GLY A 100 12.49 18.77 -5.10
CA GLY A 100 12.86 19.69 -6.18
C GLY A 100 13.39 18.92 -7.39
N CYS A 101 12.51 18.23 -8.12
CA CYS A 101 12.80 17.71 -9.44
C CYS A 101 11.73 18.23 -10.41
#